data_AF-A0A920KWZ3-F1
#
_entry.id   AF-A0A920KWZ3-F1
#
_cell.length_a   1.000
_cell.length_b   1.000
_cell.length_c   1.000
_cell.angle_alpha   90.00
_cell.angle_beta   90.00
_cell.angle_gamma   90.00
#
_symmetry.space_group_name_H-M   'P 1'
#
loop_
_entity.id
_entity.type
_entity.pdbx_description
1 polymer ?
#
loop_
_entity_poly.entity_id
_entity_poly.type
_entity_poly.pdbx_seq_one_letter_code
_entity_poly.pdbx_strand_id
1 'polypeptide(L)'
;MPVELNGGDRDIKTTNSNVRFYQTVNSDGTQRALTVTNGTGDTTFSGAIGGSAPVKSLTITSDQLTAGAITLNGALTATLGGSSSITGVIANGASTANLVKAGSGTLTLSGANTYTGTTTINAGDLTVSGSLHDSTAVTIASGADYNVNASDTVASIEGAGNIVIASSQTLTAGDGNDKTLSGVISGAGNYIKAGSGTQTLSGANTYTGTTTINAGDLTVSGSLHDSTAVTIASGADYNVNASDTVASIEGAGNIVIASSQTLTAGDGNDKTLSGVISGAGNYIKAGSGTQTLTGNNSYTGSTTISNSSGLLKIERDAPLSYLAATSGFTGPGSLHVLPVSSDFSEAVSTADITLSGTFLNELVVGKTSGSSVFYIDSDIRTSGSQTYNAPTIVRNGNWELQTTNSNILFEDTLNSDGTPRNLTINTGSANLTLSASVGGSSPLNDLTITTNVLTAGDIKVNNNLSVTNSGTSTISGVISNGASTASFIKAGTGLLNLTGLSTYTGSTTISAGNTQNN
;
A
#
# COMPACT_ATOMS: atom_id res chain seq x y z
N MET A 1 2.33 -49.37 36.40
CA MET A 1 0.97 -48.94 36.81
C MET A 1 0.90 -47.42 36.73
N PRO A 2 -0.23 -46.81 36.34
CA PRO A 2 -0.40 -45.35 36.41
C PRO A 2 -0.11 -44.80 37.82
N VAL A 3 0.36 -43.56 37.90
CA VAL A 3 0.49 -42.81 39.15
C VAL A 3 -0.80 -42.02 39.36
N GLU A 4 -1.42 -42.17 40.51
CA GLU A 4 -2.67 -41.49 40.84
C GLU A 4 -2.46 -40.46 41.96
N LEU A 5 -2.90 -39.23 41.70
CA LEU A 5 -2.94 -38.16 42.68
C LEU A 5 -4.18 -38.36 43.57
N ASN A 6 -3.96 -38.99 44.73
CA ASN A 6 -5.00 -39.33 45.70
C ASN A 6 -4.93 -38.44 46.95
N GLY A 7 -6.10 -38.16 47.54
CA GLY A 7 -6.20 -37.61 48.90
C GLY A 7 -5.89 -36.12 49.03
N GLY A 8 -5.71 -35.40 47.91
CA GLY A 8 -5.41 -33.97 47.89
C GLY A 8 -4.51 -33.55 46.73
N ASP A 9 -4.27 -32.25 46.63
CA ASP A 9 -3.25 -31.70 45.73
C ASP A 9 -1.87 -32.18 46.17
N ARG A 10 -0.95 -32.36 45.22
CA ARG A 10 0.37 -32.94 45.47
C ARG A 10 1.48 -31.94 45.15
N ASP A 11 2.40 -31.78 46.08
CA ASP A 11 3.65 -31.04 45.88
C ASP A 11 4.83 -32.02 45.99
N ILE A 12 5.70 -32.01 44.98
CA ILE A 12 6.93 -32.79 44.90
C ILE A 12 8.07 -31.80 44.82
N LYS A 13 8.87 -31.77 45.89
CA LYS A 13 9.99 -30.85 46.01
C LYS A 13 11.31 -31.59 46.11
N THR A 14 12.26 -31.20 45.28
CA THR A 14 13.68 -31.55 45.44
C THR A 14 14.51 -30.26 45.33
N THR A 15 15.77 -30.29 45.78
CA THR A 15 16.60 -29.08 45.76
C THR A 15 17.22 -28.82 44.38
N ASN A 16 17.67 -29.86 43.67
CA ASN A 16 18.25 -29.81 42.31
C ASN A 16 18.23 -31.19 41.62
N SER A 17 17.39 -32.11 42.09
CA SER A 17 17.40 -33.50 41.62
C SER A 17 16.30 -33.74 40.60
N ASN A 18 16.63 -34.51 39.57
CA ASN A 18 15.67 -34.91 38.54
C ASN A 18 14.44 -35.61 39.15
N VAL A 19 13.26 -35.26 38.63
CA VAL A 19 11.99 -35.92 38.96
C VAL A 19 11.50 -36.64 37.71
N ARG A 20 11.23 -37.94 37.82
CA ARG A 20 10.81 -38.76 36.68
C ARG A 20 9.53 -39.54 36.97
N PHE A 21 8.56 -39.42 36.07
CA PHE A 21 7.35 -40.23 36.04
C PHE A 21 7.40 -41.14 34.81
N TYR A 22 7.59 -42.44 35.04
CA TYR A 22 7.68 -43.41 33.95
C TYR A 22 6.32 -43.81 33.37
N GLN A 23 5.23 -43.51 34.08
CA GLN A 23 3.88 -43.95 33.75
C GLN A 23 2.93 -42.75 33.70
N THR A 24 1.73 -42.95 33.14
CA THR A 24 0.67 -41.93 33.11
C THR A 24 0.37 -41.41 34.51
N VAL A 25 0.26 -40.10 34.67
CA VAL A 25 -0.12 -39.43 35.91
C VAL A 25 -1.57 -38.95 35.80
N ASN A 26 -2.45 -39.39 36.69
CA ASN A 26 -3.88 -39.07 36.66
C ASN A 26 -4.34 -38.46 37.99
N SER A 27 -5.41 -37.68 37.97
CA SER A 27 -6.17 -37.38 39.19
C SER A 27 -7.01 -38.61 39.61
N ASP A 28 -7.35 -38.70 40.89
CA ASP A 28 -8.34 -39.63 41.46
C ASP A 28 -9.82 -39.38 41.01
N GLY A 29 -10.04 -38.63 39.92
CA GLY A 29 -11.36 -38.19 39.47
C GLY A 29 -11.92 -36.93 40.16
N THR A 30 -11.25 -36.39 41.18
CA THR A 30 -11.72 -35.18 41.91
C THR A 30 -10.91 -33.90 41.60
N GLN A 31 -10.24 -33.87 40.43
CA GLN A 31 -9.45 -32.75 39.95
C GLN A 31 -8.37 -32.30 40.97
N ARG A 32 -7.31 -33.10 41.12
CA ARG A 32 -6.14 -32.76 41.94
C ARG A 32 -5.10 -31.98 41.15
N ALA A 33 -4.45 -31.02 41.80
CA ALA A 33 -3.30 -30.31 41.24
C ALA A 33 -2.00 -31.09 41.51
N LEU A 34 -1.03 -30.92 40.61
CA LEU A 34 0.34 -31.39 40.79
C LEU A 34 1.30 -30.21 40.69
N THR A 35 2.12 -30.03 41.71
CA THR A 35 3.26 -29.11 41.71
C THR A 35 4.56 -29.92 41.78
N VAL A 36 5.50 -29.63 40.89
CA VAL A 36 6.85 -30.19 40.89
C VAL A 36 7.83 -29.02 40.92
N THR A 37 8.62 -28.94 42.00
CA THR A 37 9.66 -27.92 42.17
C THR A 37 10.99 -28.63 42.42
N ASN A 38 11.89 -28.61 41.46
CA ASN A 38 13.17 -29.33 41.54
C ASN A 38 14.39 -28.48 41.19
N GLY A 39 14.28 -27.15 41.26
CA GLY A 39 15.42 -26.24 41.09
C GLY A 39 16.06 -26.40 39.71
N THR A 40 17.36 -26.68 39.68
CA THR A 40 18.09 -26.96 38.43
C THR A 40 17.96 -28.41 37.95
N GLY A 41 17.12 -29.23 38.58
CA GLY A 41 16.84 -30.59 38.13
C GLY A 41 15.82 -30.60 36.99
N ASP A 42 15.86 -31.67 36.18
CA ASP A 42 14.92 -31.89 35.08
C ASP A 42 13.66 -32.62 35.55
N THR A 43 12.52 -32.29 34.96
CA THR A 43 11.27 -33.04 35.12
C THR A 43 10.94 -33.81 33.84
N THR A 44 10.77 -35.12 33.94
CA THR A 44 10.40 -35.97 32.80
C THR A 44 9.11 -36.74 33.08
N PHE A 45 8.13 -36.62 32.17
CA PHE A 45 6.96 -37.49 32.09
C PHE A 45 7.07 -38.36 30.84
N SER A 46 7.37 -39.65 31.02
CA SER A 46 7.41 -40.62 29.91
C SER A 46 6.02 -41.09 29.50
N GLY A 47 5.04 -40.99 30.40
CA GLY A 47 3.61 -41.20 30.11
C GLY A 47 2.85 -39.88 29.97
N ALA A 48 1.55 -39.97 29.63
CA ALA A 48 0.68 -38.80 29.58
C ALA A 48 0.38 -38.23 30.98
N ILE A 49 0.04 -36.95 31.04
CA ILE A 49 -0.55 -36.34 32.24
C ILE A 49 -2.05 -36.16 31.98
N GLY A 50 -2.89 -36.59 32.91
CA GLY A 50 -4.35 -36.50 32.79
C GLY A 50 -4.97 -37.45 31.77
N GLY A 51 -4.31 -38.56 31.46
CA GLY A 51 -4.70 -39.47 30.38
C GLY A 51 -6.11 -40.05 30.51
N SER A 52 -6.46 -40.66 31.65
CA SER A 52 -7.81 -41.18 31.91
C SER A 52 -8.63 -40.31 32.86
N ALA A 53 -7.96 -39.47 33.66
CA ALA A 53 -8.60 -38.52 34.56
C ALA A 53 -7.75 -37.23 34.59
N PRO A 54 -8.22 -36.14 33.96
CA PRO A 54 -7.48 -34.89 33.85
C PRO A 54 -7.02 -34.34 35.21
N VAL A 55 -5.83 -33.73 35.22
CA VAL A 55 -5.27 -33.06 36.41
C VAL A 55 -5.88 -31.65 36.49
N LYS A 56 -6.12 -31.11 37.69
CA LYS A 56 -6.69 -29.76 37.85
C LYS A 56 -5.77 -28.68 37.30
N SER A 57 -4.52 -28.71 37.73
CA SER A 57 -3.46 -27.81 37.27
C SER A 57 -2.12 -28.51 37.43
N LEU A 58 -1.17 -28.13 36.59
CA LEU A 58 0.21 -28.61 36.63
C LEU A 58 1.14 -27.42 36.78
N THR A 59 1.90 -27.37 37.87
CA THR A 59 2.92 -26.35 38.09
C THR A 59 4.29 -27.01 38.08
N ILE A 60 5.17 -26.59 37.17
CA ILE A 60 6.54 -27.09 37.03
C ILE A 60 7.51 -25.93 37.26
N THR A 61 8.46 -26.12 38.16
CA THR A 61 9.62 -25.24 38.35
C THR A 61 10.88 -26.10 38.30
N SER A 62 11.55 -26.10 37.14
CA SER A 62 12.63 -27.02 36.77
C SER A 62 13.65 -26.34 35.87
N ASP A 63 14.80 -26.97 35.62
CA ASP A 63 15.64 -26.57 34.49
C ASP A 63 14.93 -26.93 33.17
N GLN A 64 14.69 -28.22 32.93
CA GLN A 64 13.97 -28.69 31.74
C GLN A 64 12.69 -29.47 32.09
N LEU A 65 11.73 -29.43 31.17
CA LEU A 65 10.54 -30.28 31.14
C LEU A 65 10.52 -31.10 29.85
N THR A 66 10.41 -32.41 29.97
CA THR A 66 10.07 -33.31 28.85
C THR A 66 8.76 -34.01 29.16
N ALA A 67 7.74 -33.84 28.31
CA ALA A 67 6.44 -34.48 28.50
C ALA A 67 5.77 -34.90 27.17
N GLY A 68 4.90 -35.91 27.26
CA GLY A 68 3.98 -36.31 26.19
C GLY A 68 2.67 -35.50 26.23
N ALA A 69 1.54 -36.17 26.02
CA ALA A 69 0.23 -35.51 26.07
C ALA A 69 -0.14 -35.03 27.48
N ILE A 70 -0.85 -33.91 27.58
CA ILE A 70 -1.27 -33.28 28.84
C ILE A 70 -2.74 -32.88 28.76
N THR A 71 -3.57 -33.37 29.68
CA THR A 71 -4.98 -32.96 29.80
C THR A 71 -5.24 -32.32 31.16
N LEU A 72 -5.77 -31.08 31.16
CA LEU A 72 -5.95 -30.26 32.37
C LEU A 72 -7.34 -29.65 32.48
N ASN A 73 -7.82 -29.42 33.70
CA ASN A 73 -9.04 -28.63 34.00
C ASN A 73 -8.71 -27.18 34.42
N GLY A 74 -7.52 -26.70 34.09
CA GLY A 74 -6.97 -25.45 34.60
C GLY A 74 -5.59 -25.18 34.00
N ALA A 75 -4.69 -24.54 34.73
CA ALA A 75 -3.44 -24.06 34.13
C ALA A 75 -2.30 -25.10 34.11
N LEU A 76 -1.52 -25.11 33.03
CA LEU A 76 -0.12 -25.50 33.03
C LEU A 76 0.72 -24.24 33.29
N THR A 77 1.43 -24.18 34.41
CA THR A 77 2.43 -23.14 34.69
C THR A 77 3.82 -23.78 34.66
N ALA A 78 4.63 -23.43 33.66
CA ALA A 78 5.96 -24.00 33.46
C ALA A 78 7.03 -22.91 33.57
N THR A 79 7.75 -22.89 34.70
CA THR A 79 8.92 -22.04 34.94
C THR A 79 10.18 -22.84 34.64
N LEU A 80 10.83 -22.55 33.52
CA LEU A 80 11.86 -23.40 32.92
C LEU A 80 13.16 -22.61 32.71
N GLY A 81 14.30 -23.18 33.11
CA GLY A 81 15.63 -22.59 32.96
C GLY A 81 16.28 -22.89 31.61
N GLY A 82 16.05 -24.10 31.09
CA GLY A 82 16.66 -24.63 29.87
C GLY A 82 15.64 -25.04 28.80
N SER A 83 16.11 -25.74 27.78
CA SER A 83 15.28 -26.19 26.66
C SER A 83 14.36 -27.34 27.06
N SER A 84 13.06 -27.13 26.88
CA SER A 84 12.00 -28.04 27.27
C SER A 84 11.13 -28.40 26.08
N SER A 85 10.47 -29.55 26.12
CA SER A 85 9.61 -30.03 25.04
C SER A 85 8.38 -30.75 25.55
N ILE A 86 7.22 -30.37 25.01
CA ILE A 86 5.97 -31.12 25.11
C ILE A 86 5.66 -31.64 23.70
N THR A 87 5.85 -32.94 23.51
CA THR A 87 5.71 -33.57 22.18
C THR A 87 4.28 -33.99 21.86
N GLY A 88 3.43 -34.13 22.89
CA GLY A 88 2.02 -34.45 22.73
C GLY A 88 1.13 -33.22 22.69
N VAL A 89 -0.18 -33.47 22.54
CA VAL A 89 -1.22 -32.43 22.59
C VAL A 89 -1.47 -32.00 24.02
N ILE A 90 -1.51 -30.69 24.27
CA ILE A 90 -2.13 -30.11 25.46
C ILE A 90 -3.63 -29.92 25.17
N ALA A 91 -4.49 -30.46 26.03
CA ALA A 91 -5.93 -30.46 25.85
C ALA A 91 -6.70 -30.01 27.10
N ASN A 92 -7.91 -29.50 26.87
CA ASN A 92 -8.90 -29.30 27.93
C ASN A 92 -9.36 -30.65 28.50
N GLY A 93 -9.63 -30.69 29.80
CA GLY A 93 -10.46 -31.72 30.42
C GLY A 93 -11.94 -31.31 30.37
N ALA A 94 -12.62 -31.42 31.51
CA ALA A 94 -13.97 -30.90 31.73
C ALA A 94 -14.01 -29.36 31.83
N SER A 95 -12.87 -28.70 32.01
CA SER A 95 -12.76 -27.24 32.05
C SER A 95 -11.60 -26.76 31.20
N THR A 96 -11.66 -25.48 30.82
CA THR A 96 -10.66 -24.85 29.97
C THR A 96 -9.27 -24.89 30.60
N ALA A 97 -8.28 -25.32 29.81
CA ALA A 97 -6.88 -25.26 30.18
C ALA A 97 -6.21 -23.99 29.66
N ASN A 98 -5.30 -23.43 30.46
CA ASN A 98 -4.46 -22.28 30.11
C ASN A 98 -2.99 -22.69 30.13
N LEU A 99 -2.14 -22.00 29.36
CA LEU A 99 -0.69 -22.16 29.40
C LEU A 99 -0.03 -20.88 29.93
N VAL A 100 0.83 -21.02 30.93
CA VAL A 100 1.72 -19.97 31.42
C VAL A 100 3.17 -20.45 31.28
N LYS A 101 3.90 -19.85 30.34
CA LYS A 101 5.34 -20.07 30.16
C LYS A 101 6.11 -19.00 30.93
N ALA A 102 7.02 -19.41 31.80
CA ALA A 102 7.92 -18.55 32.56
C ALA A 102 9.35 -19.13 32.59
N GLY A 103 10.26 -18.39 33.22
CA GLY A 103 11.69 -18.72 33.22
C GLY A 103 12.38 -18.41 31.88
N SER A 104 13.70 -18.31 31.90
CA SER A 104 14.51 -17.87 30.75
C SER A 104 14.63 -18.90 29.63
N GLY A 105 14.29 -20.16 29.88
CA GLY A 105 14.47 -21.24 28.90
C GLY A 105 13.43 -21.23 27.79
N THR A 106 13.62 -22.12 26.82
CA THR A 106 12.69 -22.35 25.71
C THR A 106 11.71 -23.48 26.06
N LEU A 107 10.43 -23.32 25.78
CA LEU A 107 9.44 -24.41 25.75
C LEU A 107 8.98 -24.65 24.32
N THR A 108 9.20 -25.85 23.79
CA THR A 108 8.72 -26.26 22.48
C THR A 108 7.42 -27.06 22.59
N LEU A 109 6.38 -26.62 21.90
CA LEU A 109 5.12 -27.35 21.72
C LEU A 109 5.09 -27.93 20.30
N SER A 110 5.10 -29.25 20.19
CA SER A 110 5.15 -29.94 18.89
C SER A 110 3.81 -30.52 18.44
N GLY A 111 2.86 -30.71 19.35
CA GLY A 111 1.51 -31.15 19.02
C GLY A 111 0.63 -30.03 18.46
N ALA A 112 -0.44 -30.40 17.76
CA ALA A 112 -1.56 -29.51 17.49
C ALA A 112 -2.40 -29.39 18.78
N ASN A 113 -2.17 -28.33 19.54
CA ASN A 113 -2.77 -28.16 20.86
C ASN A 113 -4.26 -27.80 20.75
N THR A 114 -5.08 -28.36 21.64
CA THR A 114 -6.55 -28.23 21.59
C THR A 114 -7.14 -27.56 22.83
N TYR A 115 -6.29 -27.09 23.75
CA TYR A 115 -6.77 -26.24 24.84
C TYR A 115 -7.26 -24.92 24.29
N THR A 116 -8.34 -24.39 24.87
CA THR A 116 -9.03 -23.21 24.35
C THR A 116 -8.84 -21.95 25.20
N GLY A 117 -8.09 -22.08 26.29
CA GLY A 117 -7.77 -20.96 27.18
C GLY A 117 -6.63 -20.10 26.66
N THR A 118 -6.14 -19.24 27.52
CA THR A 118 -5.08 -18.28 27.19
C THR A 118 -3.70 -18.92 27.17
N THR A 119 -2.80 -18.34 26.37
CA THR A 119 -1.36 -18.59 26.44
C THR A 119 -0.66 -17.31 26.87
N THR A 120 0.00 -17.35 28.03
CA THR A 120 0.76 -16.22 28.57
C THR A 120 2.24 -16.59 28.61
N ILE A 121 3.09 -15.78 27.97
CA ILE A 121 4.54 -15.95 27.94
C ILE A 121 5.16 -14.84 28.79
N ASN A 122 5.49 -15.17 30.03
CA ASN A 122 6.04 -14.24 31.02
C ASN A 122 7.54 -14.01 30.86
N ALA A 123 8.29 -14.98 30.31
CA ALA A 123 9.73 -14.91 30.10
C ALA A 123 10.23 -16.04 29.17
N GLY A 124 11.39 -15.81 28.56
CA GLY A 124 12.05 -16.75 27.65
C GLY A 124 11.22 -17.02 26.41
N ASP A 125 11.39 -18.21 25.83
CA ASP A 125 10.80 -18.50 24.52
C ASP A 125 9.68 -19.53 24.64
N LEU A 126 8.58 -19.28 23.94
CA LEU A 126 7.63 -20.32 23.55
C LEU A 126 7.81 -20.59 22.05
N THR A 127 8.26 -21.79 21.70
CA THR A 127 8.36 -22.24 20.30
C THR A 127 7.21 -23.16 19.96
N VAL A 128 6.41 -22.82 18.96
CA VAL A 128 5.32 -23.65 18.46
C VAL A 128 5.72 -24.23 17.11
N SER A 129 5.98 -25.55 17.09
CA SER A 129 6.25 -26.33 15.88
C SER A 129 5.07 -27.22 15.47
N GLY A 130 3.98 -27.18 16.25
CA GLY A 130 2.66 -27.72 15.91
C GLY A 130 1.68 -26.58 15.66
N SER A 131 0.65 -26.45 16.50
CA SER A 131 -0.23 -25.28 16.49
C SER A 131 -0.80 -25.00 17.89
N LEU A 132 -1.27 -23.78 18.12
CA LEU A 132 -2.23 -23.49 19.17
C LEU A 132 -3.65 -23.69 18.64
N HIS A 133 -4.65 -23.57 19.51
CA HIS A 133 -6.05 -23.56 19.07
C HIS A 133 -6.43 -22.14 18.64
N ASP A 134 -7.21 -22.01 17.57
CA ASP A 134 -7.63 -20.73 16.97
C ASP A 134 -8.31 -19.76 17.94
N SER A 135 -8.93 -20.26 19.01
CA SER A 135 -9.56 -19.41 20.05
C SER A 135 -8.59 -18.91 21.13
N THR A 136 -7.31 -19.26 21.06
CA THR A 136 -6.32 -18.95 22.10
C THR A 136 -5.85 -17.51 21.95
N ALA A 137 -6.03 -16.69 22.98
CA ALA A 137 -5.36 -15.40 23.07
C ALA A 137 -3.92 -15.57 23.57
N VAL A 138 -2.97 -14.91 22.93
CA VAL A 138 -1.54 -14.96 23.26
C VAL A 138 -1.07 -13.60 23.81
N THR A 139 -0.61 -13.60 25.06
CA THR A 139 -0.03 -12.42 25.71
C THR A 139 1.47 -12.64 25.94
N ILE A 140 2.28 -11.69 25.50
CA ILE A 140 3.75 -11.81 25.47
C ILE A 140 4.35 -10.68 26.30
N ALA A 141 4.96 -11.03 27.44
CA ALA A 141 5.59 -10.06 28.32
C ALA A 141 6.89 -9.52 27.69
N SER A 142 7.31 -8.32 28.14
CA SER A 142 8.57 -7.73 27.70
C SER A 142 9.75 -8.67 27.99
N GLY A 143 10.62 -8.86 27.00
CA GLY A 143 11.78 -9.77 27.07
C GLY A 143 11.44 -11.25 26.90
N ALA A 144 10.21 -11.58 26.49
CA ALA A 144 9.81 -12.92 26.08
C ALA A 144 9.53 -12.98 24.58
N ASP A 145 9.68 -14.17 24.00
CA ASP A 145 9.52 -14.40 22.56
C ASP A 145 8.47 -15.49 22.27
N TYR A 146 7.63 -15.23 21.26
CA TYR A 146 6.74 -16.21 20.65
C TYR A 146 7.29 -16.63 19.27
N ASN A 147 7.83 -17.85 19.18
CA ASN A 147 8.45 -18.38 17.96
C ASN A 147 7.46 -19.28 17.21
N VAL A 148 6.97 -18.80 16.07
CA VAL A 148 6.03 -19.48 15.17
C VAL A 148 6.83 -20.28 14.15
N ASN A 149 7.16 -21.53 14.49
CA ASN A 149 7.94 -22.46 13.66
C ASN A 149 7.06 -23.37 12.78
N ALA A 150 5.74 -23.33 12.98
CA ALA A 150 4.72 -23.91 12.12
C ALA A 150 3.58 -22.88 11.96
N SER A 151 2.85 -22.92 10.85
CA SER A 151 1.79 -21.92 10.61
C SER A 151 0.70 -22.07 11.65
N ASP A 152 0.24 -20.94 12.19
CA ASP A 152 -0.64 -20.92 13.35
C ASP A 152 -1.74 -19.87 13.20
N THR A 153 -2.86 -20.14 13.84
CA THR A 153 -3.99 -19.23 13.96
C THR A 153 -4.30 -19.06 15.44
N VAL A 154 -4.40 -17.83 15.90
CA VAL A 154 -4.69 -17.48 17.29
C VAL A 154 -5.76 -16.40 17.36
N ALA A 155 -6.49 -16.33 18.47
CA ALA A 155 -7.56 -15.34 18.63
C ALA A 155 -6.99 -13.92 18.65
N SER A 156 -5.89 -13.70 19.38
CA SER A 156 -5.25 -12.39 19.43
C SER A 156 -3.80 -12.49 19.87
N ILE A 157 -3.03 -11.44 19.55
CA ILE A 157 -1.66 -11.23 20.00
C ILE A 157 -1.57 -9.87 20.68
N GLU A 158 -0.99 -9.81 21.88
CA GLU A 158 -0.76 -8.56 22.59
C GLU A 158 0.45 -8.61 23.52
N GLY A 159 0.94 -7.43 23.90
CA GLY A 159 1.99 -7.27 24.90
C GLY A 159 3.23 -6.54 24.37
N ALA A 160 4.37 -6.78 25.02
CA ALA A 160 5.62 -6.06 24.80
C ALA A 160 6.81 -6.97 24.45
N GLY A 161 6.58 -8.29 24.37
CA GLY A 161 7.57 -9.24 23.86
C GLY A 161 7.48 -9.41 22.35
N ASN A 162 8.43 -10.15 21.79
CA ASN A 162 8.59 -10.27 20.33
C ASN A 162 7.86 -11.49 19.78
N ILE A 163 7.67 -11.47 18.46
CA ILE A 163 7.22 -12.62 17.69
C ILE A 163 8.26 -12.90 16.60
N VAL A 164 8.61 -14.17 16.42
CA VAL A 164 9.47 -14.62 15.31
C VAL A 164 8.65 -15.56 14.44
N ILE A 165 8.41 -15.17 13.18
CA ILE A 165 7.70 -16.01 12.21
C ILE A 165 8.73 -16.66 11.28
N ALA A 166 8.88 -17.98 11.40
CA ALA A 166 9.84 -18.73 10.60
C ALA A 166 9.53 -18.63 9.10
N SER A 167 10.56 -18.84 8.27
CA SER A 167 10.42 -18.85 6.81
C SER A 167 9.30 -19.79 6.37
N SER A 168 8.51 -19.35 5.39
CA SER A 168 7.39 -20.12 4.81
C SER A 168 6.22 -20.40 5.77
N GLN A 169 6.28 -19.87 7.00
CA GLN A 169 5.17 -19.96 7.95
C GLN A 169 4.30 -18.71 7.91
N THR A 170 3.08 -18.85 8.40
CA THR A 170 2.12 -17.75 8.50
C THR A 170 1.55 -17.71 9.91
N LEU A 171 1.55 -16.53 10.52
CA LEU A 171 0.78 -16.26 11.74
C LEU A 171 -0.50 -15.51 11.38
N THR A 172 -1.66 -16.11 11.67
CA THR A 172 -2.95 -15.44 11.60
C THR A 172 -3.41 -15.06 12.99
N ALA A 173 -3.70 -13.78 13.22
CA ALA A 173 -4.17 -13.31 14.52
C ALA A 173 -5.23 -12.21 14.40
N GLY A 174 -6.25 -12.28 15.25
CA GLY A 174 -7.16 -11.17 15.53
C GLY A 174 -8.59 -11.61 15.81
N ASP A 175 -9.22 -10.88 16.73
CA ASP A 175 -10.57 -11.12 17.23
C ASP A 175 -11.43 -9.84 17.10
N GLY A 176 -12.53 -9.76 17.85
CA GLY A 176 -13.42 -8.59 17.82
C GLY A 176 -12.96 -7.39 18.66
N ASN A 177 -11.84 -7.51 19.38
CA ASN A 177 -11.36 -6.48 20.30
C ASN A 177 -10.09 -5.81 19.78
N ASP A 178 -9.85 -4.59 20.25
CA ASP A 178 -8.61 -3.89 19.95
C ASP A 178 -7.45 -4.45 20.77
N LYS A 179 -6.32 -4.65 20.11
CA LYS A 179 -5.10 -5.26 20.65
C LYS A 179 -3.88 -4.43 20.27
N THR A 180 -2.89 -4.41 21.14
CA THR A 180 -1.61 -3.73 20.87
C THR A 180 -0.45 -4.68 21.13
N LEU A 181 0.42 -4.79 20.13
CA LEU A 181 1.74 -5.38 20.25
C LEU A 181 2.78 -4.26 20.13
N SER A 182 3.59 -4.11 21.18
CA SER A 182 4.69 -3.13 21.26
C SER A 182 6.06 -3.73 21.06
N GLY A 183 6.18 -5.05 21.16
CA GLY A 183 7.36 -5.76 20.69
C GLY A 183 7.43 -5.84 19.16
N VAL A 184 8.50 -6.45 18.67
CA VAL A 184 8.81 -6.55 17.24
C VAL A 184 8.34 -7.89 16.69
N ILE A 185 7.67 -7.89 15.54
CA ILE A 185 7.52 -9.09 14.71
C ILE A 185 8.73 -9.16 13.77
N SER A 186 9.38 -10.33 13.69
CA SER A 186 10.59 -10.57 12.89
C SER A 186 10.53 -11.92 12.15
N GLY A 187 11.53 -12.20 11.32
CA GLY A 187 11.64 -13.45 10.55
C GLY A 187 11.25 -13.29 9.08
N ALA A 188 11.06 -14.40 8.37
CA ALA A 188 10.77 -14.39 6.93
C ALA A 188 9.33 -14.83 6.60
N GLY A 189 8.55 -15.20 7.61
CA GLY A 189 7.17 -15.63 7.44
C GLY A 189 6.18 -14.47 7.26
N ASN A 190 4.93 -14.83 6.99
CA ASN A 190 3.85 -13.89 6.68
C ASN A 190 2.99 -13.60 7.91
N TYR A 191 2.41 -12.42 7.94
CA TYR A 191 1.45 -12.02 8.96
C TYR A 191 0.06 -11.78 8.34
N ILE A 192 -0.97 -12.36 8.95
CA ILE A 192 -2.37 -12.12 8.58
C ILE A 192 -3.10 -11.51 9.77
N LYS A 193 -3.59 -10.28 9.60
CA LYS A 193 -4.53 -9.63 10.51
C LYS A 193 -5.95 -10.12 10.20
N ALA A 194 -6.59 -10.76 11.17
CA ALA A 194 -7.98 -11.23 11.12
C ALA A 194 -8.86 -10.51 12.15
N GLY A 195 -10.15 -10.83 12.18
CA GLY A 195 -11.10 -10.26 13.15
C GLY A 195 -11.45 -8.80 12.90
N SER A 196 -12.57 -8.34 13.46
CA SER A 196 -13.09 -6.98 13.25
C SER A 196 -12.43 -5.91 14.11
N GLY A 197 -11.69 -6.28 15.16
CA GLY A 197 -11.00 -5.34 16.03
C GLY A 197 -9.77 -4.71 15.38
N THR A 198 -9.17 -3.74 16.06
CA THR A 198 -7.91 -3.09 15.66
C THR A 198 -6.71 -3.85 16.19
N GLN A 199 -5.77 -4.25 15.34
CA GLN A 199 -4.43 -4.61 15.78
C GLN A 199 -3.52 -3.39 15.62
N THR A 200 -2.96 -2.92 16.72
CA THR A 200 -1.90 -1.91 16.70
C THR A 200 -0.53 -2.59 16.76
N LEU A 201 0.32 -2.32 15.77
CA LEU A 201 1.74 -2.64 15.78
C LEU A 201 2.52 -1.35 16.03
N SER A 202 3.10 -1.22 17.22
CA SER A 202 3.81 0.00 17.65
C SER A 202 5.34 -0.13 17.65
N GLY A 203 5.85 -1.36 17.54
CA GLY A 203 7.28 -1.62 17.29
C GLY A 203 7.67 -1.41 15.82
N ALA A 204 8.98 -1.30 15.57
CA ALA A 204 9.55 -1.34 14.22
C ALA A 204 9.68 -2.80 13.78
N ASN A 205 8.71 -3.29 13.00
CA ASN A 205 8.66 -4.69 12.60
C ASN A 205 9.67 -4.97 11.48
N THR A 206 10.30 -6.15 11.54
CA THR A 206 11.42 -6.52 10.66
C THR A 206 11.17 -7.81 9.88
N TYR A 207 9.95 -8.35 9.94
CA TYR A 207 9.63 -9.54 9.16
C TYR A 207 9.54 -9.20 7.67
N THR A 208 10.10 -10.05 6.81
CA THR A 208 10.20 -9.77 5.38
C THR A 208 9.10 -10.40 4.54
N GLY A 209 8.27 -11.27 5.13
CA GLY A 209 7.12 -11.86 4.46
C GLY A 209 5.99 -10.84 4.25
N THR A 210 4.88 -11.31 3.68
CA THR A 210 3.74 -10.45 3.34
C THR A 210 2.92 -10.08 4.58
N THR A 211 2.17 -8.98 4.47
CA THR A 211 1.11 -8.62 5.40
C THR A 211 -0.22 -8.63 4.68
N THR A 212 -1.16 -9.47 5.14
CA THR A 212 -2.53 -9.47 4.63
C THR A 212 -3.49 -9.00 5.72
N ILE A 213 -4.32 -8.01 5.41
CA ILE A 213 -5.36 -7.51 6.31
C ILE A 213 -6.70 -8.06 5.82
N ASN A 214 -7.18 -9.13 6.45
CA ASN A 214 -8.41 -9.81 6.04
C ASN A 214 -9.68 -9.10 6.53
N ALA A 215 -9.62 -8.47 7.71
CA ALA A 215 -10.75 -7.78 8.33
C ALA A 215 -10.28 -6.78 9.41
N GLY A 216 -11.17 -5.83 9.70
CA GLY A 216 -10.92 -4.78 10.69
C GLY A 216 -9.70 -3.95 10.34
N ASP A 217 -9.02 -3.47 11.37
CA ASP A 217 -7.99 -2.44 11.21
C ASP A 217 -6.62 -2.99 11.57
N LEU A 218 -5.63 -2.75 10.71
CA LEU A 218 -4.22 -2.81 11.08
C LEU A 218 -3.70 -1.38 11.24
N THR A 219 -3.40 -0.99 12.48
CA THR A 219 -2.79 0.31 12.79
C THR A 219 -1.29 0.16 13.00
N VAL A 220 -0.49 0.80 12.15
CA VAL A 220 0.97 0.83 12.28
C VAL A 220 1.39 2.19 12.84
N SER A 221 1.85 2.19 14.10
CA SER A 221 2.41 3.35 14.80
C SER A 221 3.92 3.23 15.03
N GLY A 222 4.52 2.10 14.63
CA GLY A 222 5.96 1.92 14.42
C GLY A 222 6.29 1.90 12.93
N SER A 223 6.69 0.74 12.39
CA SER A 223 6.86 0.53 10.95
C SER A 223 6.67 -0.94 10.58
N LEU A 224 6.42 -1.21 9.29
CA LEU A 224 6.66 -2.51 8.68
C LEU A 224 8.07 -2.52 8.08
N HIS A 225 8.48 -3.67 7.52
CA HIS A 225 9.74 -3.74 6.78
C HIS A 225 9.52 -3.26 5.34
N ASP A 226 10.50 -2.55 4.78
CA ASP A 226 10.44 -1.97 3.43
C ASP A 226 10.17 -3.01 2.32
N SER A 227 10.50 -4.28 2.55
CA SER A 227 10.24 -5.37 1.60
C SER A 227 8.87 -6.03 1.73
N THR A 228 8.07 -5.65 2.71
CA THR A 228 6.76 -6.27 2.98
C THR A 228 5.73 -5.77 1.97
N ALA A 229 5.13 -6.69 1.21
CA ALA A 229 3.94 -6.39 0.44
C ALA A 229 2.70 -6.39 1.35
N VAL A 230 1.84 -5.38 1.21
CA VAL A 230 0.60 -5.23 1.97
C VAL A 230 -0.61 -5.45 1.05
N THR A 231 -1.44 -6.44 1.41
CA THR A 231 -2.72 -6.71 0.72
C THR A 231 -3.88 -6.42 1.67
N ILE A 232 -4.80 -5.54 1.27
CA ILE A 232 -5.94 -5.11 2.08
C ILE A 232 -7.24 -5.67 1.49
N ALA A 233 -7.92 -6.55 2.23
CA ALA A 233 -9.21 -7.10 1.82
C ALA A 233 -10.33 -6.05 1.86
N SER A 234 -11.39 -6.28 1.10
CA SER A 234 -12.57 -5.39 1.10
C SER A 234 -13.16 -5.26 2.51
N GLY A 235 -13.36 -4.02 2.97
CA GLY A 235 -13.89 -3.72 4.30
C GLY A 235 -12.87 -3.81 5.44
N ALA A 236 -11.59 -3.95 5.12
CA ALA A 236 -10.49 -3.81 6.06
C ALA A 236 -9.72 -2.51 5.79
N ASP A 237 -9.04 -2.00 6.83
CA ASP A 237 -8.32 -0.73 6.77
C ASP A 237 -6.84 -0.89 7.17
N TYR A 238 -5.96 -0.24 6.40
CA TYR A 238 -4.56 -0.04 6.77
C TYR A 238 -4.34 1.39 7.29
N ASN A 239 -4.15 1.55 8.60
CA ASN A 239 -3.99 2.84 9.26
C ASN A 239 -2.50 3.16 9.49
N VAL A 240 -1.97 4.09 8.70
CA VAL A 240 -0.57 4.56 8.74
C VAL A 240 -0.45 5.71 9.73
N ASN A 241 -0.23 5.39 11.00
CA ASN A 241 -0.10 6.34 12.11
C ASN A 241 1.36 6.75 12.38
N ALA A 242 2.32 6.07 11.79
CA ALA A 242 3.73 6.45 11.69
C ALA A 242 4.17 6.40 10.22
N SER A 243 5.19 7.16 9.83
CA SER A 243 5.65 7.15 8.43
C SER A 243 6.25 5.79 8.12
N ASP A 244 5.89 5.22 7.00
CA ASP A 244 6.18 3.82 6.70
C ASP A 244 6.57 3.64 5.23
N THR A 245 7.42 2.66 4.98
CA THR A 245 7.82 2.22 3.64
C THR A 245 7.49 0.74 3.51
N VAL A 246 6.80 0.38 2.43
CA VAL A 246 6.41 -0.99 2.13
C VAL A 246 6.71 -1.32 0.66
N ALA A 247 6.87 -2.59 0.34
CA ALA A 247 7.18 -2.99 -1.03
C ALA A 247 6.05 -2.65 -2.00
N SER A 248 4.81 -2.90 -1.61
CA SER A 248 3.65 -2.62 -2.45
C SER A 248 2.36 -2.54 -1.65
N ILE A 249 1.35 -1.89 -2.21
CA ILE A 249 -0.02 -1.85 -1.69
C ILE A 249 -1.00 -2.33 -2.77
N GLU A 250 -1.90 -3.24 -2.41
CA GLU A 250 -2.95 -3.72 -3.30
C GLU A 250 -4.21 -4.20 -2.56
N GLY A 251 -5.30 -4.37 -3.30
CA GLY A 251 -6.55 -4.92 -2.79
C GLY A 251 -7.72 -3.95 -2.83
N ALA A 252 -8.75 -4.23 -2.05
CA ALA A 252 -10.03 -3.52 -2.10
C ALA A 252 -10.38 -2.78 -0.80
N GLY A 253 -9.58 -2.95 0.25
CA GLY A 253 -9.73 -2.20 1.50
C GLY A 253 -9.08 -0.82 1.46
N ASN A 254 -9.29 -0.04 2.51
CA ASN A 254 -8.88 1.36 2.55
C ASN A 254 -7.50 1.53 3.18
N ILE A 255 -6.92 2.70 2.96
CA ILE A 255 -5.72 3.18 3.61
C ILE A 255 -6.02 4.54 4.24
N VAL A 256 -5.66 4.73 5.50
CA VAL A 256 -5.74 6.02 6.18
C VAL A 256 -4.33 6.48 6.52
N ILE A 257 -3.90 7.61 5.94
CA ILE A 257 -2.58 8.18 6.22
C ILE A 257 -2.76 9.35 7.19
N ALA A 258 -2.27 9.18 8.43
CA ALA A 258 -2.42 10.18 9.46
C ALA A 258 -1.69 11.49 9.10
N SER A 259 -2.12 12.58 9.74
CA SER A 259 -1.51 13.90 9.54
C SER A 259 -0.01 13.86 9.78
N SER A 260 0.76 14.54 8.94
CA SER A 260 2.23 14.59 9.00
C SER A 260 2.96 13.27 8.74
N GLN A 261 2.24 12.19 8.44
CA GLN A 261 2.84 10.90 8.08
C GLN A 261 2.97 10.76 6.57
N THR A 262 3.86 9.88 6.15
CA THR A 262 4.08 9.55 4.74
C THR A 262 4.04 8.03 4.57
N LEU A 263 3.22 7.56 3.61
CA LEU A 263 3.29 6.18 3.13
C LEU A 263 4.09 6.14 1.83
N THR A 264 5.20 5.41 1.83
CA THR A 264 5.96 5.10 0.62
C THR A 264 5.67 3.67 0.19
N ALA A 265 5.18 3.47 -1.04
CA ALA A 265 4.88 2.13 -1.55
C ALA A 265 5.17 2.00 -3.05
N GLY A 266 5.75 0.86 -3.42
CA GLY A 266 5.80 0.40 -4.81
C GLY A 266 7.10 -0.31 -5.17
N ASP A 267 6.97 -1.35 -5.99
CA ASP A 267 8.03 -2.25 -6.42
C ASP A 267 8.13 -2.26 -7.95
N GLY A 268 8.69 -3.34 -8.52
CA GLY A 268 8.79 -3.52 -9.97
C GLY A 268 7.51 -4.05 -10.63
N ASN A 269 6.46 -4.36 -9.88
CA ASN A 269 5.26 -5.02 -10.38
C ASN A 269 4.09 -4.03 -10.49
N ASP A 270 3.18 -4.28 -11.43
CA ASP A 270 1.94 -3.53 -11.51
C ASP A 270 0.99 -3.94 -10.39
N LYS A 271 0.39 -2.95 -9.73
CA LYS A 271 -0.49 -3.11 -8.57
C LYS A 271 -1.76 -2.29 -8.73
N THR A 272 -2.86 -2.80 -8.18
CA THR A 272 -4.14 -2.10 -8.18
C THR A 272 -4.69 -2.03 -6.77
N LEU A 273 -5.06 -0.81 -6.36
CA LEU A 273 -5.84 -0.56 -5.14
C LEU A 273 -7.19 0.02 -5.54
N SER A 274 -8.26 -0.71 -5.23
CA SER A 274 -9.63 -0.28 -5.49
C SER A 274 -10.33 0.36 -4.30
N GLY A 275 -9.79 0.18 -3.10
CA GLY A 275 -10.22 0.93 -1.92
C GLY A 275 -9.73 2.37 -1.93
N VAL A 276 -10.11 3.12 -0.89
CA VAL A 276 -9.85 4.56 -0.78
C VAL A 276 -8.59 4.82 0.05
N ILE A 277 -7.68 5.66 -0.45
CA ILE A 277 -6.67 6.33 0.38
C ILE A 277 -7.28 7.63 0.92
N SER A 278 -7.21 7.86 2.22
CA SER A 278 -7.76 9.03 2.92
C SER A 278 -6.80 9.57 3.99
N GLY A 279 -7.18 10.65 4.66
CA GLY A 279 -6.38 11.31 5.70
C GLY A 279 -5.57 12.51 5.20
N ALA A 280 -4.71 13.09 6.04
CA ALA A 280 -3.97 14.31 5.70
C ALA A 280 -2.48 14.08 5.44
N GLY A 281 -2.02 12.83 5.48
CA GLY A 281 -0.63 12.47 5.19
C GLY A 281 -0.31 12.40 3.70
N ASN A 282 0.98 12.23 3.41
CA ASN A 282 1.52 12.18 2.05
C ASN A 282 1.58 10.74 1.52
N TYR A 283 1.46 10.60 0.20
CA TYR A 283 1.67 9.34 -0.49
C TYR A 283 2.85 9.44 -1.46
N ILE A 284 3.80 8.52 -1.34
CA ILE A 284 4.91 8.37 -2.30
C ILE A 284 4.73 7.05 -3.05
N LYS A 285 4.46 7.16 -4.35
CA LYS A 285 4.57 6.04 -5.29
C LYS A 285 6.05 5.81 -5.60
N ALA A 286 6.59 4.69 -5.13
CA ALA A 286 7.95 4.21 -5.39
C ALA A 286 7.98 3.08 -6.42
N GLY A 287 9.17 2.66 -6.85
CA GLY A 287 9.32 1.54 -7.79
C GLY A 287 8.88 1.84 -9.24
N SER A 288 9.31 0.98 -10.17
CA SER A 288 9.05 1.11 -11.60
C SER A 288 7.69 0.59 -12.05
N GLY A 289 7.02 -0.25 -11.25
CA GLY A 289 5.70 -0.79 -11.60
C GLY A 289 4.63 0.30 -11.65
N THR A 290 3.50 0.00 -12.27
CA THR A 290 2.32 0.86 -12.29
C THR A 290 1.51 0.69 -11.01
N GLN A 291 1.21 1.78 -10.30
CA GLN A 291 0.14 1.77 -9.29
C GLN A 291 -1.13 2.31 -9.93
N THR A 292 -2.14 1.46 -10.05
CA THR A 292 -3.50 1.84 -10.45
C THR A 292 -4.33 2.12 -9.21
N LEU A 293 -4.94 3.30 -9.14
CA LEU A 293 -5.89 3.70 -8.11
C LEU A 293 -7.27 3.86 -8.74
N THR A 294 -8.24 3.05 -8.32
CA THR A 294 -9.63 3.12 -8.83
C THR A 294 -10.62 3.63 -7.78
N GLY A 295 -10.27 3.59 -6.49
CA GLY A 295 -11.07 4.14 -5.39
C GLY A 295 -11.11 5.67 -5.38
N ASN A 296 -12.13 6.26 -4.73
CA ASN A 296 -12.29 7.72 -4.67
C ASN A 296 -11.37 8.30 -3.60
N ASN A 297 -10.08 8.33 -3.90
CA ASN A 297 -9.07 8.79 -2.94
C ASN A 297 -9.37 10.23 -2.51
N SER A 298 -9.22 10.49 -1.21
CA SER A 298 -9.64 11.74 -0.56
C SER A 298 -8.57 12.27 0.39
N TYR A 299 -7.34 11.74 0.30
CA TYR A 299 -6.24 12.22 1.10
C TYR A 299 -5.78 13.60 0.64
N THR A 300 -5.39 14.46 1.60
CA THR A 300 -5.10 15.87 1.32
C THR A 300 -3.63 16.24 1.31
N GLY A 301 -2.74 15.32 1.70
CA GLY A 301 -1.30 15.51 1.56
C GLY A 301 -0.84 15.47 0.12
N SER A 302 0.49 15.50 -0.09
CA SER A 302 1.09 15.49 -1.42
C SER A 302 1.17 14.08 -2.01
N THR A 303 1.23 13.99 -3.33
CA THR A 303 1.46 12.76 -4.08
C THR A 303 2.78 12.83 -4.85
N THR A 304 3.78 12.04 -4.45
CA THR A 304 5.08 12.00 -5.14
C THR A 304 5.25 10.71 -5.95
N ILE A 305 5.52 10.82 -7.25
CA ILE A 305 5.88 9.69 -8.12
C ILE A 305 7.41 9.68 -8.22
N SER A 306 8.05 8.98 -7.28
CA SER A 306 9.48 9.14 -6.98
C SER A 306 10.43 8.44 -7.96
N ASN A 307 9.96 7.45 -8.72
CA ASN A 307 10.76 6.71 -9.70
C ASN A 307 10.48 7.22 -11.11
N SER A 308 11.54 7.52 -11.87
CA SER A 308 11.43 8.08 -13.23
C SER A 308 10.79 7.13 -14.26
N SER A 309 10.79 5.84 -13.99
CA SER A 309 10.09 4.81 -14.77
C SER A 309 8.76 4.39 -14.16
N GLY A 310 8.41 4.92 -12.98
CA GLY A 310 7.18 4.59 -12.27
C GLY A 310 5.98 5.33 -12.82
N LEU A 311 4.84 4.64 -12.87
CA LEU A 311 3.55 5.20 -13.28
C LEU A 311 2.57 5.19 -12.11
N LEU A 312 1.92 6.33 -11.87
CA LEU A 312 0.67 6.42 -11.12
C LEU A 312 -0.48 6.57 -12.12
N LYS A 313 -1.38 5.59 -12.14
CA LYS A 313 -2.56 5.57 -12.98
C LYS A 313 -3.80 5.81 -12.12
N ILE A 314 -4.49 6.92 -12.34
CA ILE A 314 -5.82 7.19 -11.79
C ILE A 314 -6.83 6.71 -12.82
N GLU A 315 -7.62 5.69 -12.47
CA GLU A 315 -8.59 5.09 -13.38
C GLU A 315 -10.00 5.19 -12.81
N ARG A 316 -10.70 6.28 -13.18
CA ARG A 316 -12.03 6.67 -12.65
C ARG A 316 -12.81 7.52 -13.65
N ASP A 317 -14.11 7.24 -13.79
CA ASP A 317 -15.01 8.09 -14.60
C ASP A 317 -15.23 9.47 -13.96
N ALA A 318 -15.27 9.54 -12.62
CA ALA A 318 -15.37 10.79 -11.86
C ALA A 318 -14.10 11.01 -10.99
N PRO A 319 -13.01 11.56 -11.54
CA PRO A 319 -11.76 11.74 -10.81
C PRO A 319 -11.69 13.06 -10.02
N LEU A 320 -12.61 14.02 -10.23
CA LEU A 320 -12.49 15.40 -9.74
C LEU A 320 -12.28 15.51 -8.22
N SER A 321 -13.07 14.78 -7.42
CA SER A 321 -12.92 14.83 -5.96
C SER A 321 -11.57 14.31 -5.47
N TYR A 322 -10.93 13.41 -6.22
CA TYR A 322 -9.59 12.95 -5.91
C TYR A 322 -8.55 13.98 -6.34
N LEU A 323 -8.60 14.42 -7.60
CA LEU A 323 -7.66 15.40 -8.15
C LEU A 323 -7.62 16.69 -7.30
N ALA A 324 -8.78 17.16 -6.83
CA ALA A 324 -8.90 18.33 -5.99
C ALA A 324 -8.56 18.11 -4.51
N ALA A 325 -8.51 16.86 -4.02
CA ALA A 325 -8.23 16.57 -2.62
C ALA A 325 -6.73 16.71 -2.31
N THR A 326 -5.88 16.13 -3.15
CA THR A 326 -4.42 16.16 -2.95
C THR A 326 -3.88 17.58 -3.06
N SER A 327 -2.86 17.90 -2.26
CA SER A 327 -2.13 19.17 -2.38
C SER A 327 -1.28 19.28 -3.66
N GLY A 328 -1.15 18.18 -4.41
CA GLY A 328 -0.59 18.16 -5.76
C GLY A 328 0.27 16.94 -6.05
N PHE A 329 0.56 16.76 -7.33
CA PHE A 329 1.44 15.74 -7.88
C PHE A 329 2.84 16.30 -8.14
N THR A 330 3.87 15.52 -7.81
CA THR A 330 5.29 15.87 -8.01
C THR A 330 6.12 14.62 -8.32
N GLY A 331 7.34 14.81 -8.79
CA GLY A 331 8.36 13.76 -8.91
C GLY A 331 8.67 13.39 -10.36
N PRO A 332 9.75 12.65 -10.61
CA PRO A 332 10.23 12.36 -11.96
C PRO A 332 9.42 11.30 -12.70
N GLY A 333 8.40 10.67 -12.11
CA GLY A 333 7.61 9.64 -12.78
C GLY A 333 6.46 10.18 -13.65
N SER A 334 5.57 9.27 -14.05
CA SER A 334 4.45 9.53 -14.95
C SER A 334 3.10 9.53 -14.22
N LEU A 335 2.19 10.41 -14.63
CA LEU A 335 0.80 10.45 -14.16
C LEU A 335 -0.15 10.23 -15.34
N HIS A 336 -1.01 9.21 -15.23
CA HIS A 336 -2.12 9.00 -16.17
C HIS A 336 -3.45 9.20 -15.45
N VAL A 337 -4.31 10.05 -15.99
CA VAL A 337 -5.67 10.28 -15.51
C VAL A 337 -6.63 9.81 -16.60
N LEU A 338 -7.23 8.64 -16.40
CA LEU A 338 -8.03 7.97 -17.43
C LEU A 338 -9.41 7.61 -16.87
N PRO A 339 -10.49 7.69 -17.66
CA PRO A 339 -11.78 7.11 -17.28
C PRO A 339 -11.71 5.58 -17.25
N VAL A 340 -12.59 4.95 -16.47
CA VAL A 340 -12.77 3.48 -16.53
C VAL A 340 -13.49 3.14 -17.84
N SER A 341 -14.57 3.86 -18.10
CA SER A 341 -15.38 3.80 -19.31
C SER A 341 -14.67 4.48 -20.51
N SER A 342 -15.42 4.77 -21.56
CA SER A 342 -14.91 5.54 -22.71
C SER A 342 -14.66 7.01 -22.36
N ASP A 343 -15.31 7.54 -21.32
CA ASP A 343 -15.35 8.96 -21.02
C ASP A 343 -15.36 9.28 -19.53
N PHE A 344 -14.90 10.49 -19.19
CA PHE A 344 -15.17 11.02 -17.87
C PHE A 344 -16.66 11.37 -17.75
N SER A 345 -17.25 11.09 -16.59
CA SER A 345 -18.63 11.47 -16.29
C SER A 345 -18.78 12.98 -16.08
N GLU A 346 -17.68 13.65 -15.76
CA GLU A 346 -17.58 15.10 -15.56
C GLU A 346 -16.30 15.60 -16.22
N ALA A 347 -16.32 16.81 -16.75
CA ALA A 347 -15.15 17.37 -17.42
C ALA A 347 -13.98 17.60 -16.44
N VAL A 348 -12.79 17.17 -16.84
CA VAL A 348 -11.55 17.33 -16.07
C VAL A 348 -10.80 18.56 -16.56
N SER A 349 -10.14 19.28 -15.66
CA SER A 349 -9.31 20.43 -16.00
C SER A 349 -7.88 20.36 -15.49
N THR A 350 -7.00 21.19 -16.05
CA THR A 350 -5.65 21.41 -15.51
C THR A 350 -5.67 22.05 -14.10
N ALA A 351 -6.74 22.75 -13.71
CA ALA A 351 -6.88 23.28 -12.36
C ALA A 351 -7.14 22.19 -11.32
N ASP A 352 -7.74 21.06 -11.75
CA ASP A 352 -7.89 19.88 -10.91
C ASP A 352 -6.56 19.12 -10.79
N ILE A 353 -5.72 19.15 -11.83
CA ILE A 353 -4.41 18.50 -11.85
C ILE A 353 -3.33 19.48 -11.35
N THR A 354 -3.25 19.64 -10.04
CA THR A 354 -2.20 20.49 -9.43
C THR A 354 -0.84 19.81 -9.55
N LEU A 355 0.04 20.31 -10.43
CA LEU A 355 1.44 19.91 -10.51
C LEU A 355 2.29 20.84 -9.65
N SER A 356 3.05 20.28 -8.71
CA SER A 356 3.90 21.02 -7.78
C SER A 356 5.30 20.43 -7.73
N GLY A 357 6.28 21.19 -7.24
CA GLY A 357 7.63 20.67 -6.99
C GLY A 357 8.38 20.23 -8.25
N THR A 358 8.86 18.98 -8.27
CA THR A 358 9.62 18.42 -9.38
C THR A 358 8.67 18.02 -10.51
N PHE A 359 8.96 18.44 -11.73
CA PHE A 359 8.11 18.17 -12.88
C PHE A 359 8.06 16.68 -13.27
N LEU A 360 6.87 16.24 -13.68
CA LEU A 360 6.58 14.88 -14.13
C LEU A 360 7.25 14.56 -15.47
N ASN A 361 7.63 13.29 -15.66
CA ASN A 361 8.14 12.77 -16.94
C ASN A 361 7.03 12.46 -17.96
N GLU A 362 5.78 12.30 -17.52
CA GLU A 362 4.67 12.20 -18.46
C GLU A 362 3.37 12.61 -17.79
N LEU A 363 2.51 13.29 -18.54
CA LEU A 363 1.11 13.50 -18.21
C LEU A 363 0.24 12.99 -19.36
N VAL A 364 -0.67 12.05 -19.07
CA VAL A 364 -1.70 11.59 -20.02
C VAL A 364 -3.08 11.82 -19.43
N VAL A 365 -3.98 12.44 -20.18
CA VAL A 365 -5.35 12.69 -19.75
C VAL A 365 -6.36 12.19 -20.79
N GLY A 366 -7.34 11.41 -20.33
CA GLY A 366 -8.46 10.91 -21.13
C GLY A 366 -8.10 9.74 -22.06
N LYS A 367 -9.06 9.30 -22.88
CA LYS A 367 -8.91 8.26 -23.90
C LYS A 367 -9.35 8.80 -25.27
N THR A 368 -8.75 8.30 -26.35
CA THR A 368 -9.04 8.73 -27.73
C THR A 368 -10.43 8.35 -28.23
N SER A 369 -11.13 7.47 -27.52
CA SER A 369 -12.52 7.09 -27.81
C SER A 369 -13.56 7.98 -27.12
N GLY A 370 -13.12 8.96 -26.33
CA GLY A 370 -13.98 9.78 -25.49
C GLY A 370 -14.52 11.03 -26.19
N SER A 371 -15.71 11.49 -25.80
CA SER A 371 -16.31 12.77 -26.18
C SER A 371 -16.31 13.82 -25.05
N SER A 372 -15.90 13.44 -23.83
CA SER A 372 -15.80 14.34 -22.68
C SER A 372 -14.75 15.43 -22.93
N VAL A 373 -15.07 16.67 -22.60
CA VAL A 373 -14.17 17.79 -22.81
C VAL A 373 -13.12 17.84 -21.69
N PHE A 374 -11.86 18.05 -22.06
CA PHE A 374 -10.80 18.46 -21.15
C PHE A 374 -10.64 19.98 -21.17
N TYR A 375 -10.49 20.60 -20.00
CA TYR A 375 -10.29 22.05 -19.89
C TYR A 375 -8.86 22.44 -19.53
N ILE A 376 -8.32 23.43 -20.22
CA ILE A 376 -7.09 24.13 -19.81
C ILE A 376 -7.51 25.39 -19.05
N ASP A 377 -7.24 25.38 -17.75
CA ASP A 377 -7.63 26.36 -16.72
C ASP A 377 -6.45 26.91 -15.92
N SER A 378 -5.25 26.44 -16.22
CA SER A 378 -4.01 26.78 -15.52
C SER A 378 -2.82 26.39 -16.40
N ASP A 379 -1.65 26.96 -16.09
CA ASP A 379 -0.41 26.50 -16.70
C ASP A 379 -0.11 25.04 -16.33
N ILE A 380 0.46 24.29 -17.28
CA ILE A 380 1.01 22.95 -17.03
C ILE A 380 2.45 22.90 -17.50
N ARG A 381 3.34 22.50 -16.58
CA ARG A 381 4.77 22.30 -16.84
C ARG A 381 5.17 20.89 -16.47
N THR A 382 5.79 20.17 -17.42
CA THR A 382 6.33 18.82 -17.24
C THR A 382 7.80 18.77 -17.69
N SER A 383 8.58 17.81 -17.20
CA SER A 383 9.90 17.54 -17.79
C SER A 383 9.73 16.73 -19.06
N GLY A 384 8.82 15.75 -19.05
CA GLY A 384 8.55 14.92 -20.20
C GLY A 384 7.21 15.21 -20.89
N SER A 385 6.66 14.24 -21.61
CA SER A 385 5.59 14.46 -22.59
C SER A 385 4.23 14.81 -21.95
N GLN A 386 3.39 15.51 -22.72
CA GLN A 386 1.98 15.75 -22.37
C GLN A 386 1.10 15.21 -23.49
N THR A 387 0.08 14.44 -23.13
CA THR A 387 -0.88 13.88 -24.08
C THR A 387 -2.31 14.16 -23.61
N TYR A 388 -3.06 14.86 -24.46
CA TYR A 388 -4.47 15.20 -24.25
C TYR A 388 -5.30 14.44 -25.28
N ASN A 389 -5.97 13.38 -24.82
CA ASN A 389 -6.67 12.45 -25.72
C ASN A 389 -8.10 12.88 -26.07
N ALA A 390 -8.63 13.91 -25.42
CA ALA A 390 -10.04 14.32 -25.52
C ALA A 390 -10.18 15.73 -26.11
N PRO A 391 -11.37 16.11 -26.63
CA PRO A 391 -11.63 17.48 -27.07
C PRO A 391 -11.22 18.48 -25.99
N THR A 392 -10.36 19.43 -26.34
CA THR A 392 -9.76 20.35 -25.37
C THR A 392 -10.28 21.77 -25.56
N ILE A 393 -10.65 22.42 -24.45
CA ILE A 393 -11.11 23.80 -24.43
C ILE A 393 -10.24 24.64 -23.48
N VAL A 394 -9.67 25.73 -23.99
CA VAL A 394 -8.99 26.76 -23.20
C VAL A 394 -10.04 27.70 -22.62
N ARG A 395 -10.09 27.85 -21.29
CA ARG A 395 -11.08 28.70 -20.61
C ARG A 395 -10.47 29.47 -19.44
N ASN A 396 -11.22 30.41 -18.86
CA ASN A 396 -10.85 31.13 -17.62
C ASN A 396 -9.52 31.91 -17.60
N GLY A 397 -8.82 32.05 -18.73
CA GLY A 397 -7.57 32.80 -18.78
C GLY A 397 -6.74 32.54 -20.02
N ASN A 398 -5.49 32.97 -19.94
CA ASN A 398 -4.47 32.73 -20.95
C ASN A 398 -3.44 31.82 -20.31
N TRP A 399 -3.09 30.72 -20.97
CA TRP A 399 -2.34 29.63 -20.33
C TRP A 399 -1.12 29.21 -21.14
N GLU A 400 -0.16 28.63 -20.44
CA GLU A 400 1.03 28.02 -21.02
C GLU A 400 1.08 26.51 -20.76
N LEU A 401 1.34 25.75 -21.83
CA LEU A 401 1.73 24.34 -21.74
C LEU A 401 3.20 24.20 -22.13
N GLN A 402 4.01 23.70 -21.21
CA GLN A 402 5.46 23.62 -21.37
C GLN A 402 6.03 22.25 -21.02
N THR A 403 6.93 21.75 -21.85
CA THR A 403 7.78 20.59 -21.54
C THR A 403 9.26 20.95 -21.53
N THR A 404 10.12 20.07 -21.01
CA THR A 404 11.58 20.19 -21.13
C THR A 404 12.09 19.32 -22.28
N ASN A 405 11.92 19.80 -23.51
CA ASN A 405 12.31 19.05 -24.73
C ASN A 405 11.57 17.71 -24.88
N SER A 406 10.26 17.69 -24.62
CA SER A 406 9.41 16.51 -24.83
C SER A 406 8.12 16.85 -25.57
N ASN A 407 7.45 15.83 -26.11
CA ASN A 407 6.34 16.06 -27.02
C ASN A 407 5.10 16.59 -26.29
N ILE A 408 4.35 17.45 -26.96
CA ILE A 408 2.96 17.74 -26.60
C ILE A 408 2.08 17.21 -27.74
N LEU A 409 1.06 16.43 -27.39
CA LEU A 409 0.13 15.80 -28.32
C LEU A 409 -1.31 16.12 -27.91
N PHE A 410 -2.08 16.67 -28.85
CA PHE A 410 -3.54 16.75 -28.79
C PHE A 410 -4.11 15.81 -29.83
N GLU A 411 -4.84 14.79 -29.39
CA GLU A 411 -5.45 13.82 -30.31
C GLU A 411 -6.78 14.31 -30.90
N ASP A 412 -7.42 15.27 -30.24
CA ASP A 412 -8.70 15.85 -30.67
C ASP A 412 -8.61 17.38 -30.77
N THR A 413 -9.75 18.01 -31.05
CA THR A 413 -9.93 19.44 -31.30
C THR A 413 -9.44 20.28 -30.12
N LEU A 414 -8.92 21.46 -30.44
CA LEU A 414 -8.44 22.43 -29.46
C LEU A 414 -9.11 23.78 -29.71
N ASN A 415 -9.99 24.21 -28.81
CA ASN A 415 -10.81 25.41 -28.99
C ASN A 415 -10.69 26.38 -27.80
N SER A 416 -11.23 27.60 -27.97
CA SER A 416 -11.57 28.46 -26.82
C SER A 416 -12.95 28.12 -26.26
N ASP A 417 -13.27 28.67 -25.09
CA ASP A 417 -14.60 28.64 -24.48
C ASP A 417 -15.64 29.56 -25.17
N GLY A 418 -15.37 30.02 -26.39
CA GLY A 418 -16.18 31.01 -27.11
C GLY A 418 -15.83 32.45 -26.79
N THR A 419 -14.89 32.70 -25.90
CA THR A 419 -14.31 34.03 -25.67
C THR A 419 -12.84 34.07 -26.11
N PRO A 420 -12.26 35.26 -26.34
CA PRO A 420 -10.84 35.37 -26.69
C PRO A 420 -9.93 34.77 -25.60
N ARG A 421 -9.18 33.73 -25.97
CA ARG A 421 -8.25 32.99 -25.09
C ARG A 421 -6.92 32.81 -25.78
N ASN A 422 -5.83 33.18 -25.10
CA ASN A 422 -4.49 32.95 -25.60
C ASN A 422 -3.95 31.63 -25.08
N LEU A 423 -3.26 30.89 -25.94
CA LEU A 423 -2.56 29.67 -25.57
C LEU A 423 -1.12 29.75 -26.05
N THR A 424 -0.19 29.50 -25.14
CA THR A 424 1.23 29.30 -25.46
C THR A 424 1.57 27.84 -25.29
N ILE A 425 2.21 27.24 -26.30
CA ILE A 425 2.68 25.85 -26.27
C ILE A 425 4.18 25.85 -26.54
N ASN A 426 4.96 25.31 -25.61
CA ASN A 426 6.41 25.27 -25.70
C ASN A 426 6.94 23.86 -25.43
N THR A 427 7.33 23.16 -26.48
CA THR A 427 7.92 21.81 -26.41
C THR A 427 9.45 21.83 -26.35
N GLY A 428 10.06 23.03 -26.35
CA GLY A 428 11.50 23.20 -26.51
C GLY A 428 11.99 22.61 -27.83
N SER A 429 12.90 21.63 -27.75
CA SER A 429 13.51 20.95 -28.91
C SER A 429 12.74 19.69 -29.36
N ALA A 430 11.56 19.43 -28.81
CA ALA A 430 10.70 18.30 -29.19
C ALA A 430 9.47 18.75 -29.99
N ASN A 431 8.57 17.82 -30.31
CA ASN A 431 7.55 18.03 -31.33
C ASN A 431 6.19 18.40 -30.72
N LEU A 432 5.40 19.16 -31.47
CA LEU A 432 4.00 19.43 -31.20
C LEU A 432 3.14 18.78 -32.29
N THR A 433 2.20 17.95 -31.88
CA THR A 433 1.20 17.36 -32.78
C THR A 433 -0.20 17.82 -32.39
N LEU A 434 -0.91 18.37 -33.36
CA LEU A 434 -2.31 18.77 -33.29
C LEU A 434 -3.08 17.89 -34.29
N SER A 435 -3.58 16.74 -33.82
CA SER A 435 -4.16 15.70 -34.68
C SER A 435 -5.49 16.14 -35.32
N ALA A 436 -6.21 17.06 -34.69
CA ALA A 436 -7.47 17.61 -35.18
C ALA A 436 -7.42 19.14 -35.36
N SER A 437 -8.57 19.74 -35.68
CA SER A 437 -8.65 21.19 -35.94
C SER A 437 -8.47 22.02 -34.67
N VAL A 438 -7.76 23.14 -34.82
CA VAL A 438 -7.62 24.16 -33.77
C VAL A 438 -8.54 25.34 -34.07
N GLY A 439 -9.37 25.71 -33.09
CA GLY A 439 -10.19 26.92 -33.12
C GLY A 439 -11.45 26.86 -33.99
N GLY A 440 -11.93 25.66 -34.33
CA GLY A 440 -13.04 25.40 -35.28
C GLY A 440 -14.23 26.36 -35.17
N SER A 441 -15.23 26.04 -34.34
CA SER A 441 -16.38 26.92 -34.08
C SER A 441 -16.04 28.06 -33.11
N SER A 442 -15.06 27.84 -32.23
CA SER A 442 -14.62 28.80 -31.21
C SER A 442 -13.10 29.02 -31.31
N PRO A 443 -12.67 30.01 -32.11
CA PRO A 443 -11.25 30.29 -32.34
C PRO A 443 -10.52 30.67 -31.06
N LEU A 444 -9.25 30.27 -30.96
CA LEU A 444 -8.33 30.88 -30.02
C LEU A 444 -8.08 32.35 -30.40
N ASN A 445 -7.65 33.17 -29.46
CA ASN A 445 -7.27 34.56 -29.75
C ASN A 445 -5.85 34.63 -30.31
N ASP A 446 -4.84 34.42 -29.46
CA ASP A 446 -3.47 34.18 -29.87
C ASP A 446 -3.09 32.71 -29.64
N LEU A 447 -2.45 32.08 -30.62
CA LEU A 447 -1.78 30.79 -30.48
C LEU A 447 -0.29 30.98 -30.73
N THR A 448 0.52 30.79 -29.69
CA THR A 448 1.98 30.87 -29.77
C THR A 448 2.60 29.50 -29.59
N ILE A 449 3.41 29.06 -30.56
CA ILE A 449 4.01 27.74 -30.60
C ILE A 449 5.54 27.87 -30.67
N THR A 450 6.24 27.19 -29.77
CA THR A 450 7.69 26.95 -29.84
C THR A 450 7.94 25.45 -29.85
N THR A 451 8.56 24.94 -30.91
CA THR A 451 8.74 23.49 -31.13
C THR A 451 9.92 23.17 -32.03
N ASN A 452 10.29 21.90 -32.15
CA ASN A 452 11.13 21.41 -33.24
C ASN A 452 10.29 21.19 -34.50
N VAL A 453 9.31 20.29 -34.41
CA VAL A 453 8.39 19.98 -35.51
C VAL A 453 6.96 20.20 -35.05
N LEU A 454 6.23 21.05 -35.78
CA LEU A 454 4.78 21.18 -35.71
C LEU A 454 4.14 20.31 -36.80
N THR A 455 3.22 19.43 -36.39
CA THR A 455 2.29 18.74 -37.29
C THR A 455 0.87 19.19 -36.93
N ALA A 456 0.17 19.82 -37.87
CA ALA A 456 -1.19 20.30 -37.63
C ALA A 456 -2.09 20.25 -38.88
N GLY A 457 -3.39 20.08 -38.64
CA GLY A 457 -4.45 20.24 -39.64
C GLY A 457 -4.89 21.69 -39.80
N ASP A 458 -6.20 21.95 -39.68
CA ASP A 458 -6.77 23.29 -39.74
C ASP A 458 -6.41 24.10 -38.49
N ILE A 459 -6.06 25.38 -38.65
CA ILE A 459 -5.82 26.31 -37.54
C ILE A 459 -6.61 27.60 -37.76
N LYS A 460 -7.40 27.98 -36.77
CA LYS A 460 -8.21 29.20 -36.76
C LYS A 460 -7.97 30.02 -35.50
N VAL A 461 -7.56 31.28 -35.69
CA VAL A 461 -7.27 32.24 -34.61
C VAL A 461 -7.92 33.60 -34.87
N ASN A 462 -8.20 34.39 -33.84
CA ASN A 462 -8.77 35.75 -34.00
C ASN A 462 -7.68 36.83 -34.19
N ASN A 463 -6.48 36.64 -33.62
CA ASN A 463 -5.45 37.68 -33.56
C ASN A 463 -4.10 37.21 -34.12
N ASN A 464 -3.31 36.41 -33.41
CA ASN A 464 -2.01 35.96 -33.93
C ASN A 464 -1.87 34.43 -33.91
N LEU A 465 -1.34 33.89 -35.00
CA LEU A 465 -0.69 32.57 -35.01
C LEU A 465 0.82 32.81 -35.09
N SER A 466 1.55 32.49 -34.03
CA SER A 466 3.01 32.61 -33.97
C SER A 466 3.65 31.22 -33.88
N VAL A 467 4.47 30.86 -34.86
CA VAL A 467 5.16 29.56 -34.92
C VAL A 467 6.67 29.79 -34.96
N THR A 468 7.34 29.34 -33.90
CA THR A 468 8.80 29.26 -33.80
C THR A 468 9.21 27.80 -33.88
N ASN A 469 9.70 27.36 -35.04
CA ASN A 469 10.16 25.98 -35.25
C ASN A 469 11.62 25.89 -35.68
N SER A 470 12.31 24.83 -35.27
CA SER A 470 13.71 24.56 -35.63
C SER A 470 13.88 23.45 -36.68
N GLY A 471 12.96 22.49 -36.74
CA GLY A 471 12.89 21.42 -37.75
C GLY A 471 11.88 21.69 -38.87
N THR A 472 11.56 20.68 -39.67
CA THR A 472 10.57 20.79 -40.76
C THR A 472 9.16 20.56 -40.23
N SER A 473 8.35 21.60 -40.22
CA SER A 473 6.95 21.58 -39.77
C SER A 473 5.98 21.58 -40.94
N THR A 474 4.77 21.06 -40.72
CA THR A 474 3.69 21.04 -41.71
C THR A 474 2.36 21.46 -41.07
N ILE A 475 1.69 22.42 -41.72
CA ILE A 475 0.28 22.71 -41.50
C ILE A 475 -0.44 22.30 -42.78
N SER A 476 -1.16 21.18 -42.74
CA SER A 476 -1.78 20.60 -43.93
C SER A 476 -3.17 21.13 -44.22
N GLY A 477 -3.82 21.74 -43.22
CA GLY A 477 -5.16 22.28 -43.30
C GLY A 477 -5.21 23.79 -43.60
N VAL A 478 -6.40 24.35 -43.49
CA VAL A 478 -6.69 25.77 -43.70
C VAL A 478 -6.19 26.59 -42.52
N ILE A 479 -5.42 27.64 -42.80
CA ILE A 479 -5.15 28.72 -41.85
C ILE A 479 -6.16 29.82 -42.10
N SER A 480 -7.04 30.08 -41.13
CA SER A 480 -8.10 31.10 -41.27
C SER A 480 -8.15 32.03 -40.07
N ASN A 481 -8.71 33.21 -40.30
CA ASN A 481 -9.05 34.12 -39.22
C ASN A 481 -10.45 33.80 -38.67
N GLY A 482 -10.67 34.07 -37.40
CA GLY A 482 -12.00 34.07 -36.81
C GLY A 482 -12.79 35.32 -37.18
N ALA A 483 -13.49 35.92 -36.22
CA ALA A 483 -14.29 37.13 -36.47
C ALA A 483 -13.45 38.41 -36.67
N SER A 484 -12.13 38.34 -36.43
CA SER A 484 -11.19 39.46 -36.47
C SER A 484 -10.05 39.18 -37.46
N THR A 485 -9.27 40.20 -37.82
CA THR A 485 -8.09 40.04 -38.71
C THR A 485 -6.98 39.29 -37.99
N ALA A 486 -6.55 38.14 -38.51
CA ALA A 486 -5.45 37.37 -37.94
C ALA A 486 -4.12 37.62 -38.67
N SER A 487 -3.04 37.85 -37.92
CA SER A 487 -1.67 37.89 -38.44
C SER A 487 -0.94 36.55 -38.22
N PHE A 488 -0.02 36.25 -39.12
CA PHE A 488 0.80 35.04 -39.07
C PHE A 488 2.27 35.41 -38.88
N ILE A 489 2.90 34.85 -37.85
CA ILE A 489 4.29 35.10 -37.49
C ILE A 489 5.06 33.78 -37.56
N LYS A 490 6.12 33.76 -38.38
CA LYS A 490 7.07 32.65 -38.46
C LYS A 490 8.42 33.09 -37.94
N ALA A 491 8.95 32.35 -36.97
CA ALA A 491 10.29 32.50 -36.43
C ALA A 491 11.01 31.15 -36.35
N GLY A 492 12.26 31.16 -35.87
CA GLY A 492 13.11 29.96 -35.79
C GLY A 492 13.70 29.54 -37.14
N THR A 493 14.74 28.71 -37.10
CA THR A 493 15.54 28.32 -38.27
C THR A 493 14.88 27.28 -39.16
N GLY A 494 13.82 26.63 -38.69
CA GLY A 494 13.16 25.52 -39.37
C GLY A 494 12.31 25.96 -40.57
N LEU A 495 12.00 24.97 -41.42
CA LEU A 495 11.07 25.11 -42.55
C LEU A 495 9.64 24.92 -42.06
N LEU A 496 8.70 25.74 -42.52
CA LEU A 496 7.26 25.53 -42.30
C LEU A 496 6.53 25.39 -43.64
N ASN A 497 6.03 24.18 -43.90
CA ASN A 497 5.25 23.85 -45.09
C ASN A 497 3.77 24.15 -44.83
N LEU A 498 3.17 24.97 -45.69
CA LEU A 498 1.75 25.24 -45.74
C LEU A 498 1.21 24.57 -47.01
N THR A 499 0.39 23.53 -46.86
CA THR A 499 -0.17 22.80 -48.02
C THR A 499 -1.68 22.95 -48.14
N GLY A 500 -2.33 23.57 -47.16
CA GLY A 500 -3.75 23.92 -47.20
C GLY A 500 -3.97 25.39 -47.54
N LEU A 501 -5.18 25.74 -47.96
CA LEU A 501 -5.54 27.11 -48.35
C LEU A 501 -5.44 28.05 -47.13
N SER A 502 -4.64 29.12 -47.23
CA SER A 502 -4.62 30.18 -46.22
C SER A 502 -5.59 31.30 -46.59
N THR A 503 -6.57 31.58 -45.72
CA THR A 503 -7.63 32.58 -45.95
C THR A 503 -7.61 33.74 -44.95
N TYR A 504 -6.64 33.78 -44.03
CA TYR A 504 -6.48 34.90 -43.10
C TYR A 504 -6.17 36.23 -43.83
N THR A 505 -6.60 37.33 -43.23
CA THR A 505 -6.58 38.68 -43.86
C THR A 505 -5.58 39.65 -43.23
N GLY A 506 -4.84 39.26 -42.20
CA GLY A 506 -3.80 40.08 -41.56
C GLY A 506 -2.41 39.90 -42.17
N SER A 507 -1.41 40.49 -41.51
CA SER A 507 -0.04 40.53 -42.02
C SER A 507 0.70 39.20 -41.81
N THR A 508 1.61 38.89 -42.72
CA THR A 508 2.58 37.79 -42.55
C THR A 508 3.95 38.37 -42.21
N THR A 509 4.53 37.95 -41.09
CA THR A 509 5.89 38.33 -40.69
C THR A 509 6.76 37.08 -40.60
N ILE A 510 7.85 37.03 -41.36
CA ILE A 510 8.87 35.97 -41.28
C ILE A 510 10.14 36.60 -40.72
N SER A 511 10.41 36.36 -39.44
CA SER A 511 11.59 36.91 -38.76
C SER A 511 12.81 35.98 -38.87
N ALA A 512 12.59 34.68 -39.13
CA ALA A 512 13.63 33.69 -39.42
C ALA A 512 13.08 32.42 -40.08
N GLY A 513 13.94 31.70 -40.80
CA GLY A 513 13.61 30.46 -41.52
C GLY A 513 12.83 30.71 -42.82
N ASN A 514 12.26 29.64 -43.37
CA ASN A 514 11.49 29.68 -44.63
C ASN A 514 10.05 29.20 -44.40
N THR A 515 9.11 29.82 -45.11
CA THR A 515 7.77 29.27 -45.34
C THR A 515 7.68 28.78 -46.78
N GLN A 516 7.21 27.56 -46.99
CA GLN A 516 6.92 27.03 -48.33
C GLN A 516 5.42 26.83 -48.47
N ASN A 517 4.80 27.56 -49.40
CA ASN A 517 3.40 27.38 -49.78
C ASN A 517 3.36 26.49 -51.02
N ASN A 518 2.79 25.30 -50.93
CA ASN A 518 2.75 24.31 -52.01
C ASN A 518 1.39 24.24 -52.68
#